data_AF-D1PSJ5-F1
#
_entry.id   AF-D1PSJ5-F1
#
_cell.length_a   1.000
_cell.length_b   1.000
_cell.length_c   1.000
_cell.angle_alpha   90.00
_cell.angle_beta   90.00
_cell.angle_gamma   90.00
#
_symmetry.space_group_name_H-M   'P 1'
#
loop_
_entity.id
_entity.type
_entity.pdbx_description
1 polymer ?
#
loop_
_entity_poly.entity_id
_entity_poly.type
_entity_poly.pdbx_seq_one_letter_code
_entity_poly.pdbx_strand_id
1 'polypeptide(L)'
;MGLKDKMIKKAAEIEERRPEFTPLELTEGNVQAIFNRCLATKDTPEADEQLSILFKKIMGYEEDSKPVVFSKSKIEQNKKNVLYLIGQLDFVHKGSREVKAKETIFRYDGKQWATDNAIIMELYHMAEAAGGISPFMKKYNVANTEPSVKPTLSPKDPNFPAWWEAHKGEWED
;
A
#
# COMPACT_ATOMS: atom_id res chain seq x y z
N MET A 1 3.41 17.80 40.52
CA MET A 1 3.28 17.63 39.06
C MET A 1 1.80 17.47 38.72
N GLY A 2 1.24 18.38 37.92
CA GLY A 2 -0.19 18.42 37.61
C GLY A 2 -0.62 17.29 36.67
N LEU A 3 -1.92 17.02 36.58
CA LEU A 3 -2.47 15.97 35.70
C LEU A 3 -2.10 16.21 34.22
N LYS A 4 -2.10 17.49 33.79
CA LYS A 4 -1.71 17.91 32.43
C LYS A 4 -0.24 17.61 32.12
N ASP A 5 0.68 17.90 33.04
CA ASP A 5 2.11 17.62 32.86
C ASP A 5 2.39 16.12 32.72
N LYS A 6 1.67 15.29 33.50
CA LYS A 6 1.76 13.84 33.40
C LYS A 6 1.26 13.31 32.06
N MET A 7 0.19 13.89 31.51
CA MET A 7 -0.35 13.50 30.20
C MET A 7 0.58 13.90 29.05
N ILE A 8 1.16 15.10 29.10
CA ILE A 8 2.11 15.58 28.09
C ILE A 8 3.38 14.71 28.12
N LYS A 9 3.91 14.42 29.31
CA LYS A 9 5.09 13.54 29.46
C LYS A 9 4.82 12.13 28.94
N LYS A 10 3.65 11.56 29.25
CA LYS A 10 3.26 10.23 28.76
C LYS A 10 3.05 10.19 27.24
N ALA A 11 2.52 11.26 26.65
CA ALA A 11 2.40 11.37 25.19
C ALA A 11 3.78 11.46 24.51
N ALA A 12 4.71 12.23 25.08
CA ALA A 12 6.08 12.32 24.60
C ALA A 12 6.82 10.98 24.71
N GLU A 13 6.68 10.25 25.83
CA GLU A 13 7.25 8.91 26.01
C GLU A 13 6.64 7.86 25.06
N ILE A 14 5.37 8.03 24.65
CA ILE A 14 4.72 7.18 23.63
C ILE A 14 5.26 7.51 22.24
N GLU A 15 5.48 8.79 21.93
CA GLU A 15 5.99 9.22 20.65
C GLU A 15 7.47 8.86 20.47
N GLU A 16 8.28 8.97 21.52
CA GLU A 16 9.70 8.59 21.54
C GLU A 16 9.90 7.05 21.42
N ARG A 17 8.86 6.27 21.77
CA ARG A 17 8.86 4.80 21.66
C ARG A 17 8.06 4.29 20.46
N ARG A 18 7.48 5.17 19.63
CA ARG A 18 6.76 4.75 18.45
C ARG A 18 7.76 4.24 17.42
N PRO A 19 7.54 3.04 16.86
CA PRO A 19 8.38 2.59 15.77
C PRO A 19 8.20 3.54 14.59
N GLU A 20 9.30 3.81 13.88
CA GLU A 20 9.36 4.67 12.69
C GLU A 20 8.40 4.18 11.60
N PHE A 21 8.14 2.86 11.57
CA PHE A 21 7.13 2.23 10.75
C PHE A 21 6.23 1.30 11.58
N THR A 22 4.91 1.38 11.37
CA THR A 22 3.95 0.46 11.99
C THR A 22 3.35 -0.46 10.94
N PRO A 23 3.69 -1.76 10.94
CA PRO A 23 3.12 -2.76 10.04
C PRO A 23 1.60 -2.77 10.05
N LEU A 24 0.99 -2.71 8.86
CA LEU A 24 -0.46 -2.72 8.67
C LEU A 24 -0.92 -4.07 8.14
N GLU A 25 -2.05 -4.55 8.62
CA GLU A 25 -2.72 -5.72 8.06
C GLU A 25 -3.45 -5.36 6.76
N LEU A 26 -3.33 -6.19 5.72
CA LEU A 26 -4.11 -6.02 4.50
C LEU A 26 -5.60 -6.27 4.79
N THR A 27 -6.37 -5.18 4.81
CA THR A 27 -7.82 -5.11 5.03
C THR A 27 -8.40 -3.93 4.24
N GLU A 28 -9.69 -3.96 3.92
CA GLU A 28 -10.36 -2.85 3.23
C GLU A 28 -10.17 -1.52 3.96
N GLY A 29 -10.33 -1.51 5.29
CA GLY A 29 -10.22 -0.30 6.11
C GLY A 29 -8.83 0.33 6.07
N ASN A 30 -7.76 -0.48 6.11
CA ASN A 30 -6.39 0.03 6.03
C ASN A 30 -6.07 0.55 4.63
N VAL A 31 -6.51 -0.15 3.57
CA VAL A 31 -6.34 0.31 2.19
C VAL A 31 -7.03 1.66 1.99
N GLN A 32 -8.29 1.77 2.37
CA GLN A 32 -9.07 3.01 2.21
C GLN A 32 -8.48 4.17 3.03
N ALA A 33 -8.00 3.90 4.25
CA ALA A 33 -7.37 4.92 5.09
C ALA A 33 -6.10 5.50 4.44
N ILE A 34 -5.24 4.66 3.86
CA ILE A 34 -4.03 5.12 3.16
C ILE A 34 -4.38 5.77 1.82
N PHE A 35 -5.35 5.24 1.08
CA PHE A 35 -5.82 5.81 -0.18
C PHE A 35 -6.30 7.25 0.02
N ASN A 36 -7.23 7.46 0.95
CA ASN A 36 -7.76 8.78 1.28
C ASN A 36 -6.69 9.74 1.77
N ARG A 37 -5.71 9.24 2.54
CA ARG A 37 -4.57 10.06 2.99
C ARG A 37 -3.76 10.57 1.79
N CYS A 38 -3.54 9.74 0.77
CA CYS A 38 -2.69 10.06 -0.37
C CYS A 38 -3.36 10.93 -1.44
N LEU A 39 -4.70 11.03 -1.45
CA LEU A 39 -5.42 11.83 -2.46
C LEU A 39 -4.93 13.28 -2.51
N ALA A 40 -4.84 13.80 -3.73
CA ALA A 40 -4.70 15.23 -3.95
C ALA A 40 -5.98 15.93 -3.48
N THR A 41 -5.81 17.14 -2.97
CA THR A 41 -6.91 18.01 -2.54
C THR A 41 -6.83 19.31 -3.32
N LYS A 42 -7.85 20.17 -3.20
CA LYS A 42 -7.82 21.51 -3.79
C LYS A 42 -6.60 22.36 -3.37
N ASP A 43 -5.97 22.03 -2.24
CA ASP A 43 -4.82 22.73 -1.68
C ASP A 43 -3.49 22.05 -2.06
N THR A 44 -3.52 20.96 -2.83
CA THR A 44 -2.33 20.30 -3.36
C THR A 44 -1.78 21.12 -4.53
N PRO A 45 -0.50 21.54 -4.50
CA PRO A 45 0.11 22.24 -5.62
C PRO A 45 0.15 21.34 -6.87
N GLU A 46 -0.08 21.90 -8.06
CA GLU A 46 -0.05 21.17 -9.34
C GLU A 46 1.26 20.40 -9.55
N ALA A 47 2.39 20.99 -9.14
CA ALA A 47 3.70 20.33 -9.21
C ALA A 47 3.86 19.11 -8.28
N ASP A 48 2.99 18.97 -7.28
CA ASP A 48 2.91 17.81 -6.39
C ASP A 48 1.76 16.86 -6.77
N GLU A 49 1.02 17.12 -7.84
CA GLU A 49 0.02 16.17 -8.34
C GLU A 49 0.70 15.02 -9.09
N GLN A 50 0.22 13.80 -8.82
CA GLN A 50 0.65 12.58 -9.50
C GLN A 50 -0.58 11.80 -9.97
N LEU A 51 -0.65 11.56 -11.28
CA LEU A 51 -1.72 10.78 -11.89
C LEU A 51 -1.37 9.30 -11.86
N SER A 52 -2.30 8.49 -11.34
CA SER A 52 -2.28 7.04 -11.52
C SER A 52 -3.31 6.61 -12.57
N ILE A 53 -2.86 5.92 -13.61
CA ILE A 53 -3.71 5.41 -14.70
C ILE A 53 -3.38 3.93 -14.91
N LEU A 54 -4.31 3.04 -14.55
CA LEU A 54 -4.07 1.59 -14.58
C LEU A 54 -4.24 0.98 -15.98
N PHE A 55 -5.16 1.51 -16.78
CA PHE A 55 -5.42 1.02 -18.14
C PHE A 55 -5.07 2.14 -19.13
N LYS A 56 -3.83 2.12 -19.63
CA LYS A 56 -3.31 3.16 -20.53
C LYS A 56 -3.46 2.77 -21.99
N LYS A 57 -3.72 3.73 -22.88
CA LYS A 57 -3.74 3.55 -24.34
C LYS A 57 -2.45 2.92 -24.85
N ILE A 58 -1.30 3.34 -24.32
CA ILE A 58 0.02 2.78 -24.66
C ILE A 58 0.15 1.28 -24.32
N MET A 59 -0.67 0.77 -23.40
CA MET A 59 -0.73 -0.64 -23.03
C MET A 59 -1.74 -1.44 -23.88
N GLY A 60 -2.28 -0.82 -24.94
CA GLY A 60 -3.17 -1.43 -25.92
C GLY A 60 -4.65 -1.09 -25.75
N TYR A 61 -5.04 -0.34 -24.72
CA TYR A 61 -6.42 0.14 -24.53
C TYR A 61 -6.79 1.20 -25.59
N GLU A 62 -8.09 1.39 -25.83
CA GLU A 62 -8.56 2.36 -26.83
C GLU A 62 -8.26 3.80 -26.40
N GLU A 63 -8.41 4.06 -25.11
CA GLU A 63 -8.11 5.30 -24.42
C GLU A 63 -7.56 5.02 -23.01
N ASP A 64 -7.07 6.08 -22.36
CA ASP A 64 -6.66 6.00 -20.96
C ASP A 64 -7.89 5.93 -20.05
N SER A 65 -7.88 5.03 -19.08
CA SER A 65 -8.88 5.03 -18.01
C SER A 65 -8.82 6.32 -17.19
N LYS A 66 -9.94 6.69 -16.57
CA LYS A 66 -10.00 7.85 -15.66
C LYS A 66 -8.88 7.77 -14.61
N PRO A 67 -8.03 8.80 -14.48
CA PRO A 67 -6.96 8.81 -13.51
C PRO A 67 -7.51 8.98 -12.08
N VAL A 68 -6.75 8.46 -11.12
CA VAL A 68 -6.79 8.93 -9.73
C VAL A 68 -5.65 9.94 -9.54
N VAL A 69 -5.97 11.09 -8.95
CA VAL A 69 -4.99 12.15 -8.68
C VAL A 69 -4.55 12.07 -7.23
N PHE A 70 -3.26 11.80 -7.02
CA PHE A 70 -2.63 11.74 -5.70
C PHE A 70 -1.72 12.95 -5.48
N SER A 71 -1.43 13.23 -4.22
CA SER A 71 -0.29 14.07 -3.83
C SER A 71 0.97 13.20 -3.82
N LYS A 72 1.94 13.55 -4.65
CA LYS A 72 3.22 12.85 -4.80
C LYS A 72 3.97 12.78 -3.47
N SER A 73 4.04 13.88 -2.75
CA SER A 73 4.67 13.92 -1.42
C SER A 73 4.02 12.95 -0.42
N LYS A 74 2.68 12.85 -0.42
CA LYS A 74 1.97 11.91 0.46
C LYS A 74 2.11 10.46 0.03
N ILE A 75 2.17 10.18 -1.28
CA ILE A 75 2.51 8.84 -1.79
C ILE A 75 3.89 8.44 -1.30
N GLU A 76 4.90 9.31 -1.40
CA GLU A 76 6.25 8.97 -0.94
C GLU A 76 6.28 8.70 0.57
N GLN A 77 5.61 9.53 1.38
CA GLN A 77 5.46 9.31 2.83
C GLN A 77 4.76 7.99 3.19
N ASN A 78 3.87 7.47 2.33
CA ASN A 78 3.12 6.24 2.58
C ASN A 78 3.60 5.07 1.73
N LYS A 79 4.69 5.23 0.97
CA LYS A 79 5.20 4.22 0.03
C LYS A 79 5.48 2.89 0.72
N LYS A 80 6.16 2.93 1.87
CA LYS A 80 6.40 1.73 2.69
C LYS A 80 5.08 1.05 3.10
N ASN A 81 4.06 1.80 3.51
CA ASN A 81 2.74 1.24 3.85
C ASN A 81 2.11 0.53 2.64
N VAL A 82 2.14 1.17 1.47
CA VAL A 82 1.57 0.61 0.24
C VAL A 82 2.28 -0.68 -0.17
N LEU A 83 3.61 -0.67 -0.21
CA LEU A 83 4.41 -1.86 -0.54
C LEU A 83 4.19 -2.98 0.47
N TYR A 84 4.08 -2.63 1.76
CA TYR A 84 3.81 -3.59 2.82
C TYR A 84 2.44 -4.26 2.69
N LEU A 85 1.41 -3.51 2.27
CA LEU A 85 0.07 -4.05 2.02
C LEU A 85 0.07 -5.00 0.82
N ILE A 86 0.70 -4.63 -0.30
CA ILE A 86 0.81 -5.49 -1.49
C ILE A 86 1.60 -6.76 -1.19
N GLY A 87 2.65 -6.67 -0.36
CA GLY A 87 3.47 -7.81 0.04
C GLY A 87 2.70 -8.94 0.74
N GLN A 88 1.49 -8.66 1.27
CA GLN A 88 0.62 -9.65 1.90
C GLN A 88 -0.26 -10.42 0.90
N LEU A 89 -0.25 -10.06 -0.38
CA LEU A 89 -1.05 -10.75 -1.39
C LEU A 89 -0.51 -12.16 -1.65
N ASP A 90 -1.42 -13.12 -1.84
CA ASP A 90 -1.11 -14.53 -2.02
C ASP A 90 -0.09 -14.80 -3.14
N PHE A 91 -0.26 -14.14 -4.28
CA PHE A 91 0.63 -14.35 -5.44
C PHE A 91 2.07 -13.89 -5.15
N VAL A 92 2.27 -12.88 -4.30
CA VAL A 92 3.62 -12.38 -3.92
C VAL A 92 4.35 -13.46 -3.12
N HIS A 93 3.66 -14.09 -2.17
CA HIS A 93 4.21 -15.20 -1.37
C HIS A 93 4.48 -16.46 -2.21
N LYS A 94 3.74 -16.65 -3.31
CA LYS A 94 4.00 -17.72 -4.29
C LYS A 94 5.14 -17.41 -5.26
N GLY A 95 5.80 -16.26 -5.13
CA GLY A 95 6.89 -15.83 -6.00
C GLY A 95 6.43 -15.40 -7.40
N SER A 96 5.12 -15.22 -7.60
CA SER A 96 4.59 -14.63 -8.84
C SER A 96 4.75 -13.12 -8.80
N ARG A 97 4.96 -12.54 -9.97
CA ARG A 97 4.89 -11.07 -10.17
C ARG A 97 3.63 -10.65 -10.91
N GLU A 98 2.89 -11.59 -11.49
CA GLU A 98 1.69 -11.28 -12.25
C GLU A 98 0.55 -10.87 -11.32
N VAL A 99 0.07 -9.65 -11.49
CA VAL A 99 -1.12 -9.12 -10.81
C VAL A 99 -2.32 -9.41 -11.69
N LYS A 100 -3.12 -10.43 -11.32
CA LYS A 100 -4.39 -10.76 -11.97
C LYS A 100 -5.54 -10.31 -11.09
N ALA A 101 -6.49 -9.56 -11.67
CA ALA A 101 -7.60 -8.97 -10.93
C ALA A 101 -8.42 -9.96 -10.08
N LYS A 102 -8.52 -11.24 -10.50
CA LYS A 102 -9.24 -12.28 -9.76
C LYS A 102 -8.45 -12.89 -8.59
N GLU A 103 -7.12 -12.78 -8.61
CA GLU A 103 -6.23 -13.46 -7.66
C GLU A 103 -5.83 -12.55 -6.50
N THR A 104 -6.00 -11.24 -6.64
CA THR A 104 -5.64 -10.25 -5.62
C THR A 104 -6.65 -10.08 -4.51
N ILE A 105 -7.75 -10.83 -4.50
CA ILE A 105 -8.73 -10.81 -3.40
C ILE A 105 -8.23 -11.56 -2.16
N PHE A 106 -7.18 -12.39 -2.30
CA PHE A 106 -6.66 -13.24 -1.24
C PHE A 106 -5.31 -12.76 -0.70
N ARG A 107 -5.17 -12.85 0.61
CA ARG A 107 -3.89 -12.81 1.30
C ARG A 107 -3.18 -14.16 1.26
N TYR A 108 -1.89 -14.15 1.56
CA TYR A 108 -1.06 -15.34 1.67
C TYR A 108 -1.57 -16.42 2.65
N ASP A 109 -2.36 -16.04 3.65
CA ASP A 109 -3.00 -16.98 4.59
C ASP A 109 -4.33 -17.55 4.08
N GLY A 110 -4.64 -17.36 2.80
CA GLY A 110 -5.85 -17.85 2.14
C GLY A 110 -7.12 -17.08 2.49
N LYS A 111 -7.02 -16.04 3.33
CA LYS A 111 -8.18 -15.21 3.70
C LYS A 111 -8.48 -14.19 2.62
N GLN A 112 -9.76 -14.04 2.31
CA GLN A 112 -10.23 -12.94 1.49
C GLN A 112 -10.14 -11.64 2.31
N TRP A 113 -9.42 -10.64 1.79
CA TRP A 113 -9.23 -9.36 2.49
C TRP A 113 -10.17 -8.25 2.01
N ALA A 114 -10.69 -8.38 0.79
CA ALA A 114 -11.65 -7.46 0.19
C ALA A 114 -12.76 -8.21 -0.55
N THR A 115 -13.95 -7.65 -0.47
CA THR A 115 -15.15 -8.06 -1.21
C THR A 115 -15.57 -6.99 -2.22
N ASP A 116 -15.17 -5.73 -2.00
CA ASP A 116 -15.44 -4.62 -2.91
C ASP A 116 -14.31 -4.42 -3.94
N ASN A 117 -14.66 -4.54 -5.23
CA ASN A 117 -13.74 -4.30 -6.32
C ASN A 117 -13.20 -2.86 -6.34
N ALA A 118 -13.96 -1.87 -5.85
CA ALA A 118 -13.49 -0.49 -5.78
C ALA A 118 -12.26 -0.38 -4.85
N ILE A 119 -12.28 -1.04 -3.70
CA ILE A 119 -11.16 -1.05 -2.75
C ILE A 119 -9.92 -1.75 -3.32
N ILE A 120 -10.11 -2.80 -4.12
CA ILE A 120 -8.99 -3.45 -4.82
C ILE A 120 -8.36 -2.49 -5.84
N MET A 121 -9.19 -1.72 -6.56
CA MET A 121 -8.72 -0.69 -7.49
C MET A 121 -8.01 0.46 -6.76
N GLU A 122 -8.45 0.85 -5.57
CA GLU A 122 -7.75 1.81 -4.71
C GLU A 122 -6.34 1.32 -4.38
N LEU A 123 -6.19 0.04 -3.98
CA LEU A 123 -4.89 -0.56 -3.74
C LEU A 123 -4.00 -0.52 -4.99
N TYR A 124 -4.53 -0.86 -6.17
CA TYR A 124 -3.76 -0.82 -7.41
C TYR A 124 -3.32 0.59 -7.80
N HIS A 125 -4.19 1.58 -7.66
CA HIS A 125 -3.83 2.97 -7.97
C HIS A 125 -2.73 3.46 -7.05
N MET A 126 -2.82 3.20 -5.74
CA MET A 126 -1.72 3.51 -4.82
C MET A 126 -0.45 2.74 -5.16
N ALA A 127 -0.57 1.46 -5.48
CA ALA A 127 0.54 0.60 -5.85
C ALA A 127 1.28 1.12 -7.07
N GLU A 128 0.57 1.52 -8.12
CA GLU A 128 1.17 2.06 -9.34
C GLU A 128 1.82 3.42 -9.06
N ALA A 129 1.14 4.29 -8.30
CA ALA A 129 1.70 5.58 -7.90
C ALA A 129 2.96 5.43 -7.03
N ALA A 130 3.01 4.43 -6.15
CA ALA A 130 4.14 4.13 -5.28
C ALA A 130 5.29 3.40 -6.01
N GLY A 131 5.13 3.06 -7.29
CA GLY A 131 6.10 2.26 -8.05
C GLY A 131 6.20 0.81 -7.56
N GLY A 132 5.09 0.24 -7.07
CA GLY A 132 4.97 -1.14 -6.66
C GLY A 132 4.41 -2.07 -7.74
N ILE A 133 3.60 -1.55 -8.66
CA ILE A 133 3.11 -2.30 -9.83
C ILE A 133 3.18 -1.44 -11.10
N SER A 134 3.29 -2.12 -12.24
CA SER A 134 3.10 -1.52 -13.55
C SER A 134 1.60 -1.28 -13.86
N PRO A 135 1.28 -0.44 -14.86
CA PRO A 135 -0.05 -0.46 -15.48
C PRO A 135 -0.38 -1.83 -16.08
N PHE A 136 -1.67 -2.10 -16.30
CA PHE A 136 -2.15 -3.36 -16.89
C PHE A 136 -1.91 -3.39 -18.40
N MET A 137 -1.41 -4.51 -18.91
CA MET A 137 -1.26 -4.78 -20.35
C MET A 137 -2.55 -5.40 -20.92
N LYS A 138 -3.17 -4.79 -21.94
CA LYS A 138 -4.45 -5.27 -22.49
C LYS A 138 -4.37 -6.69 -23.03
N LYS A 139 -3.26 -7.05 -23.70
CA LYS A 139 -3.11 -8.35 -24.37
C LYS A 139 -3.35 -9.54 -23.45
N TYR A 140 -2.94 -9.43 -22.18
CA TYR A 140 -3.03 -10.50 -21.19
C TYR A 140 -3.95 -10.14 -20.01
N ASN A 141 -4.37 -8.87 -19.92
CA ASN A 141 -5.08 -8.31 -18.77
C ASN A 141 -4.33 -8.55 -17.44
N VAL A 142 -3.02 -8.30 -17.45
CA VAL A 142 -2.14 -8.45 -16.28
C VAL A 142 -1.31 -7.18 -16.07
N ALA A 143 -1.08 -6.84 -14.81
CA ALA A 143 0.01 -5.96 -14.39
C ALA A 143 1.15 -6.82 -13.81
N ASN A 144 2.32 -6.22 -13.57
CA ASN A 144 3.39 -6.89 -12.85
C ASN A 144 3.79 -6.08 -11.62
N THR A 145 4.15 -6.76 -10.52
CA THR A 145 4.83 -6.12 -9.40
C THR A 145 6.25 -5.75 -9.80
N GLU A 146 6.75 -4.65 -9.24
CA GLU A 146 8.16 -4.30 -9.30
C GLU A 146 9.02 -5.27 -8.44
N PRO A 147 10.31 -5.48 -8.76
CA PRO A 147 11.17 -6.39 -8.00
C PRO A 147 11.34 -6.00 -6.53
N SER A 148 11.05 -4.75 -6.18
CA SER A 148 11.07 -4.22 -4.81
C SER A 148 9.91 -4.72 -3.95
N VAL A 149 8.84 -5.27 -4.54
CA VAL A 149 7.73 -5.87 -3.79
C VAL A 149 8.15 -7.22 -3.25
N LYS A 150 8.31 -7.30 -1.93
CA LYS A 150 8.68 -8.52 -1.20
C LYS A 150 7.50 -9.07 -0.40
N PRO A 151 7.47 -10.38 -0.10
CA PRO A 151 6.51 -10.96 0.82
C PRO A 151 6.57 -10.30 2.19
N THR A 152 5.42 -9.94 2.74
CA THR A 152 5.26 -9.38 4.10
C THR A 152 4.20 -10.15 4.87
N LEU A 153 4.33 -10.21 6.21
CA LEU A 153 3.35 -10.85 7.08
C LEU A 153 2.37 -9.84 7.68
N SER A 154 1.14 -10.27 7.94
CA SER A 154 0.23 -9.48 8.77
C SER A 154 0.80 -9.35 10.19
N PRO A 155 0.66 -8.21 10.88
CA PRO A 155 1.01 -8.08 12.30
C PRO A 155 0.22 -9.03 13.22
N LYS A 156 -0.84 -9.66 12.72
CA LYS A 156 -1.63 -10.68 13.44
C LYS A 156 -1.20 -12.11 13.12
N ASP A 157 -0.20 -12.31 12.26
CA ASP A 157 0.33 -13.62 11.95
C ASP A 157 1.09 -14.19 13.17
N PRO A 158 0.89 -15.46 13.55
CA PRO A 158 1.64 -16.07 14.65
C PRO A 158 3.17 -16.04 14.46
N ASN A 159 3.64 -16.06 13.21
CA ASN A 159 5.06 -15.99 12.87
C ASN A 159 5.57 -14.55 12.73
N PHE A 160 4.68 -13.54 12.79
CA PHE A 160 5.05 -12.14 12.63
C PHE A 160 6.16 -11.68 13.59
N PRO A 161 6.15 -12.00 14.91
CA PRO A 161 7.20 -11.51 15.80
C PRO A 161 8.61 -11.95 15.37
N ALA A 162 8.76 -13.23 15.02
CA ALA A 162 10.05 -13.77 14.57
C ALA A 162 10.45 -13.21 13.19
N TRP A 163 9.48 -13.12 12.28
CA TRP A 163 9.72 -12.53 10.96
C TRP A 163 10.08 -11.05 11.05
N TRP A 164 9.38 -10.27 11.88
CA TRP A 164 9.60 -8.83 12.05
C TRP A 164 10.99 -8.56 12.59
N GLU A 165 11.45 -9.27 13.62
CA GLU A 165 12.81 -9.11 14.14
C GLU A 165 13.89 -9.35 13.08
N ALA A 166 13.65 -10.25 12.13
CA ALA A 166 14.58 -10.52 11.03
C ALA A 166 14.51 -9.49 9.89
N HIS A 167 13.39 -8.78 9.70
CA HIS A 167 13.15 -7.94 8.52
C HIS A 167 12.86 -6.46 8.83
N LYS A 168 12.69 -6.06 10.09
CA LYS A 168 12.31 -4.69 10.48
C LYS A 168 13.28 -3.62 9.98
N GLY A 169 14.56 -3.95 9.86
CA GLY A 169 15.57 -3.07 9.26
C GLY A 169 15.31 -2.71 7.80
N GLU A 170 14.47 -3.45 7.07
CA GLU A 170 14.04 -3.09 5.72
C GLU A 170 12.96 -1.99 5.71
N TRP A 171 12.37 -1.70 6.87
CA TRP A 171 11.17 -0.88 7.00
C TRP A 171 11.34 0.30 7.94
N GLU A 172 12.24 0.22 8.92
CA GLU A 172 12.45 1.26 9.95
C GLU A 172 13.44 2.38 9.54
N ASP A 173 13.91 2.42 8.29
CA ASP A 173 14.81 3.48 7.77
C ASP A 173 14.19 4.86 7.50
#